data_AF-A0A257L7E4-F1
#
_entry.id   AF-A0A257L7E4-F1
#
_cell.length_a   1.000
_cell.length_b   1.000
_cell.length_c   1.000
_cell.angle_alpha   90.00
_cell.angle_beta   90.00
_cell.angle_gamma   90.00
#
_symmetry.space_group_name_H-M   'P 1'
#
loop_
_entity.id
_entity.type
_entity.pdbx_description
1 polymer ?
#
loop_
_entity_poly.entity_id
_entity_poly.type
_entity_poly.pdbx_seq_one_letter_code
_entity_poly.pdbx_strand_id
1 'polypeptide(L)'
;MKLISTLFELIGWVRIVLSPLIMGVVAGGVIYINWPTPVGFVIGLLVAVLGLVLGIIWATRVYKKQGTISFLARIMATPELEDKPSKT
;
A
#
# COMPACT_ATOMS: atom_id res chain seq x y z
N MET A 1 -26.66 3.74 0.83
CA MET A 1 -25.50 4.46 1.42
C MET A 1 -24.22 4.15 0.63
N LYS A 2 -24.05 4.73 -0.56
CA LYS A 2 -22.86 4.49 -1.42
C LYS A 2 -21.64 5.33 -1.04
N LEU A 3 -21.85 6.42 -0.30
CA LEU A 3 -20.78 7.34 0.12
C LEU A 3 -19.82 6.67 1.11
N ILE A 4 -20.37 6.01 2.14
CA ILE A 4 -19.59 5.36 3.21
C ILE A 4 -18.70 4.24 2.64
N SER A 5 -19.25 3.38 1.77
CA SER A 5 -18.47 2.31 1.14
C SER A 5 -17.34 2.86 0.26
N THR A 6 -17.58 3.95 -0.46
CA THR A 6 -16.55 4.59 -1.29
C THR A 6 -15.46 5.24 -0.44
N LEU A 7 -15.80 5.82 0.72
CA LEU A 7 -14.82 6.34 1.67
C LEU A 7 -13.94 5.22 2.24
N PHE A 8 -14.53 4.10 2.64
CA PHE A 8 -13.76 2.94 3.10
C PHE A 8 -12.84 2.39 2.01
N GLU A 9 -13.33 2.27 0.77
CA GLU A 9 -12.49 1.91 -0.39
C GLU A 9 -11.34 2.90 -0.61
N LEU A 10 -11.58 4.21 -0.47
CA LEU A 10 -10.53 5.22 -0.59
C LEU A 10 -9.47 5.07 0.52
N ILE A 11 -9.90 4.86 1.76
CA ILE A 11 -8.99 4.66 2.90
C ILE A 11 -8.16 3.38 2.70
N GLY A 12 -8.80 2.30 2.24
CA GLY A 12 -8.12 1.05 1.89
C GLY A 12 -7.09 1.26 0.79
N TRP A 13 -7.46 1.97 -0.28
CA TRP A 13 -6.55 2.31 -1.38
C TRP A 13 -5.33 3.10 -0.90
N VAL A 14 -5.53 4.15 -0.11
CA VAL A 14 -4.43 4.96 0.47
C VAL A 14 -3.52 4.08 1.33
N ARG A 15 -4.08 3.17 2.13
CA ARG A 15 -3.29 2.25 2.97
C ARG A 15 -2.46 1.27 2.13
N ILE A 16 -2.96 0.84 0.98
CA ILE A 16 -2.20 0.01 0.03
C ILE A 16 -1.07 0.82 -0.62
N VAL A 17 -1.32 2.07 -1.04
CA VAL A 17 -0.29 2.97 -1.62
C VAL A 17 0.80 3.34 -0.62
N LEU A 18 0.46 3.42 0.68
CA LEU A 18 1.40 3.76 1.74
C LEU A 18 2.56 2.77 1.83
N SER A 19 2.37 1.47 1.56
CA SER A 19 3.48 0.51 1.73
C SER A 19 4.61 0.71 0.72
N PRO A 20 4.36 0.85 -0.61
CA PRO A 20 5.43 1.06 -1.57
C PRO A 20 6.00 2.48 -1.50
N LEU A 21 5.18 3.46 -1.09
CA LEU A 21 5.64 4.82 -0.82
C LEU A 21 6.67 4.85 0.32
N ILE A 22 6.34 4.25 1.47
CA ILE A 22 7.26 4.20 2.62
C ILE A 22 8.55 3.49 2.23
N MET A 23 8.48 2.37 1.52
CA MET A 23 9.68 1.69 1.01
C MET A 23 10.51 2.59 0.10
N GLY A 24 9.88 3.32 -0.83
CA GLY A 24 10.57 4.26 -1.72
C GLY A 24 11.22 5.42 -0.97
N VAL A 25 10.54 5.97 0.04
CA VAL A 25 11.07 7.06 0.89
C VAL A 25 12.23 6.57 1.75
N VAL A 26 12.11 5.39 2.36
CA VAL A 26 13.20 4.80 3.15
C VAL A 26 14.41 4.53 2.26
N ALA A 27 14.22 3.92 1.09
CA ALA A 27 15.30 3.68 0.14
C ALA A 27 15.96 4.98 -0.34
N GLY A 28 15.16 5.99 -0.70
CA GLY A 28 15.66 7.30 -1.10
C GLY A 28 16.41 8.04 0.02
N GLY A 29 15.92 7.93 1.26
CA GLY A 29 16.58 8.48 2.44
C GLY A 29 17.93 7.82 2.73
N VAL A 30 18.02 6.50 2.59
CA VAL A 30 19.29 5.76 2.71
C VAL A 30 20.30 6.24 1.66
N ILE A 31 19.87 6.48 0.42
CA ILE A 31 20.76 7.02 -0.63
C ILE A 31 21.30 8.39 -0.23
N TYR A 32 20.45 9.29 0.26
CA TYR A 32 20.87 10.63 0.66
C TYR A 32 21.82 10.62 1.88
N ILE A 33 21.58 9.75 2.87
CA ILE A 33 22.47 9.63 4.04
C ILE A 33 23.87 9.15 3.62
N ASN A 34 23.96 8.23 2.66
CA ASN A 34 25.25 7.73 2.17
C ASN A 34 25.96 8.77 1.29
N TRP A 35 25.22 9.47 0.43
CA TRP A 35 25.75 10.50 -0.47
C TRP A 35 24.96 11.82 -0.35
N PRO A 36 25.28 12.67 0.65
CA PRO A 36 24.57 13.91 0.95
C PRO A 36 24.96 15.04 -0.01
N THR A 37 24.71 14.81 -1.30
CA THR A 37 24.96 15.76 -2.39
C THR A 37 23.64 16.12 -3.08
N PRO A 38 23.57 17.24 -3.81
CA PRO A 38 22.40 17.58 -4.62
C PRO A 38 22.01 16.46 -5.59
N VAL A 39 23.00 15.74 -6.14
CA VAL A 39 22.78 14.58 -7.01
C VAL A 39 22.14 13.43 -6.24
N GLY A 40 22.63 13.11 -5.04
CA GLY A 40 22.06 12.09 -4.16
C GLY A 40 20.61 12.40 -3.76
N PHE A 41 20.29 13.68 -3.51
CA PHE A 41 18.92 14.13 -3.24
C PHE A 41 17.98 13.90 -4.43
N VAL A 42 18.41 14.27 -5.65
CA VAL A 42 17.62 14.04 -6.87
C VAL A 42 17.39 12.55 -7.10
N ILE A 43 18.41 11.71 -6.94
CA ILE A 43 18.28 10.25 -7.08
C ILE A 43 17.31 9.69 -6.03
N GLY A 44 17.47 10.08 -4.76
CA GLY A 44 16.58 9.65 -3.69
C GLY A 44 15.12 10.06 -3.92
N LEU A 45 14.90 11.27 -4.44
CA LEU A 45 13.57 11.75 -4.83
C LEU A 45 12.98 10.92 -5.97
N LEU A 46 13.77 10.61 -7.00
CA LEU A 46 13.32 9.74 -8.10
C LEU A 46 12.91 8.35 -7.59
N VAL A 47 13.67 7.78 -6.66
CA VAL A 47 13.33 6.48 -6.04
C VAL A 47 12.02 6.57 -5.24
N ALA A 48 11.82 7.64 -4.47
CA ALA A 48 10.58 7.85 -3.73
C ALA A 48 9.37 8.02 -4.66
N VAL A 49 9.53 8.77 -5.75
CA VAL A 49 8.49 8.96 -6.78
C VAL A 49 8.17 7.64 -7.48
N LEU A 50 9.17 6.81 -7.80
CA LEU A 50 8.95 5.47 -8.35
C LEU A 50 8.16 4.58 -7.38
N GLY A 51 8.49 4.62 -6.08
CA GLY A 51 7.72 3.94 -5.04
C GLY A 51 6.25 4.38 -5.00
N LEU A 52 5.98 5.68 -5.11
CA LEU A 52 4.64 6.23 -5.18
C LEU A 52 3.88 5.75 -6.43
N VAL A 53 4.50 5.82 -7.61
CA VAL A 53 3.89 5.41 -8.88
C VAL A 53 3.55 3.92 -8.85
N LEU A 54 4.48 3.07 -8.40
CA LEU A 54 4.24 1.64 -8.24
C LEU A 54 3.13 1.36 -7.23
N GLY A 55 3.09 2.10 -6.12
CA GLY A 55 2.02 2.02 -5.13
C GLY A 55 0.65 2.34 -5.71
N ILE A 56 0.53 3.44 -6.46
CA ILE A 56 -0.72 3.85 -7.13
C ILE A 56 -1.17 2.79 -8.13
N ILE A 57 -0.26 2.29 -8.97
CA ILE A 57 -0.59 1.25 -9.97
C ILE A 57 -1.09 -0.01 -9.26
N TRP A 58 -0.41 -0.43 -8.19
CA TRP A 58 -0.78 -1.63 -7.45
C TRP A 58 -2.11 -1.48 -6.74
N ALA A 59 -2.32 -0.39 -6.00
CA ALA A 59 -3.58 -0.12 -5.33
C ALA A 59 -4.76 -0.02 -6.30
N THR A 60 -4.55 0.58 -7.47
CA THR A 60 -5.56 0.65 -8.53
C THR A 60 -5.88 -0.73 -9.11
N ARG A 61 -4.86 -1.60 -9.30
CA ARG A 61 -5.09 -2.99 -9.73
C ARG A 61 -5.87 -3.78 -8.69
N VAL A 62 -5.57 -3.60 -7.40
CA VAL A 62 -6.30 -4.27 -6.31
C VAL A 62 -7.75 -3.80 -6.25
N TYR A 63 -7.98 -2.48 -6.29
CA TYR A 63 -9.31 -1.89 -6.33
C TYR A 63 -10.16 -2.47 -7.46
N LYS A 64 -9.60 -2.52 -8.68
CA LYS A 64 -10.31 -3.05 -9.87
C LYS A 64 -10.57 -4.56 -9.82
N LYS A 65 -9.70 -5.35 -9.16
CA LYS A 65 -9.84 -6.81 -9.13
C LYS A 65 -10.86 -7.31 -8.11
N GLN A 66 -10.83 -6.77 -6.89
CA GLN A 66 -11.59 -7.34 -5.78
C GLN A 66 -12.08 -6.30 -4.75
N GLY A 67 -11.77 -5.02 -4.94
CA GLY A 67 -11.98 -3.99 -3.93
C GLY A 67 -10.87 -3.99 -2.88
N THR A 68 -10.51 -2.80 -2.41
CA THR A 68 -9.40 -2.62 -1.46
C THR A 68 -9.77 -3.13 -0.07
N ILE A 69 -11.03 -2.96 0.36
CA ILE A 69 -11.47 -3.45 1.67
C ILE A 69 -11.47 -4.98 1.71
N SER A 70 -11.94 -5.66 0.66
CA SER A 70 -11.88 -7.13 0.59
C SER A 70 -10.44 -7.64 0.61
N PHE A 71 -9.53 -6.94 -0.10
CA PHE A 71 -8.10 -7.25 -0.07
C PHE A 71 -7.49 -7.09 1.32
N LEU A 72 -7.73 -5.95 1.99
CA LEU A 72 -7.24 -5.73 3.36
C LEU A 72 -7.84 -6.75 4.34
N ALA A 73 -9.13 -7.06 4.23
CA ALA A 73 -9.79 -8.05 5.08
C ALA A 73 -9.13 -9.42 4.93
N ARG A 74 -8.76 -9.83 3.70
CA ARG A 74 -8.07 -11.10 3.45
C ARG A 74 -6.65 -11.14 4.00
N ILE A 75 -5.94 -10.02 4.02
CA ILE A 75 -4.60 -9.91 4.61
C ILE A 75 -4.67 -9.94 6.13
N MET A 76 -5.69 -9.30 6.72
CA MET A 76 -5.90 -9.24 8.16
C MET A 76 -6.58 -10.48 8.72
N ALA A 77 -7.21 -11.30 7.88
CA ALA A 77 -7.83 -12.53 8.29
C ALA A 77 -6.75 -13.50 8.79
N THR A 78 -6.76 -13.78 10.10
CA THR A 78 -5.98 -14.85 10.69
C THR A 78 -6.63 -16.19 10.31
N PRO A 79 -5.90 -17.13 9.70
CA PRO A 79 -6.47 -18.41 9.25
C PRO A 79 -7.01 -19.29 10.39
N GLU A 80 -6.68 -18.99 11.64
CA GLU A 80 -7.10 -19.75 12.83
C GLU A 80 -8.58 -19.53 13.23
N LEU A 81 -9.27 -18.49 12.73
CA LEU A 81 -10.70 -18.28 12.99
C LEU A 81 -11.61 -19.03 12.00
N GLU A 82 -11.04 -19.84 11.12
CA GLU A 82 -11.76 -20.67 10.16
C GLU A 82 -11.96 -22.10 10.69
N ASP A 83 -12.32 -22.24 11.98
CA ASP A 83 -12.62 -23.54 12.58
C ASP A 83 -14.13 -23.85 12.54
N LYS A 84 -14.50 -24.51 11.43
CA LYS A 84 -15.48 -25.59 11.21
C LYS A 84 -16.93 -25.51 11.76
N PRO A 85 -17.91 -25.98 10.98
CA PRO A 85 -19.30 -26.07 11.40
C PRO A 85 -19.46 -27.08 12.54
N SER A 86 -19.79 -26.59 13.73
CA SER A 86 -20.42 -27.40 14.77
C SER A 86 -21.83 -27.74 14.30
N LYS A 87 -21.97 -28.92 13.69
CA LYS A 87 -23.24 -29.58 13.46
C LYS A 87 -23.92 -29.84 14.80
N THR A 88 -25.20 -29.48 14.88
CA THR A 88 -26.31 -30.08 15.66
C THR A 88 -25.98 -30.85 16.92
#